data_AF-A0A7W7CCZ5-F1
#
_entry.id   AF-A0A7W7CCZ5-F1
#
_cell.length_a   1.000
_cell.length_b   1.000
_cell.length_c   1.000
_cell.angle_alpha   90.00
_cell.angle_beta   90.00
_cell.angle_gamma   90.00
#
_symmetry.space_group_name_H-M   'P 1'
#
loop_
_entity.id
_entity.type
_entity.pdbx_description
1 polymer ?
#
loop_
_entity_poly.entity_id
_entity_poly.type
_entity_poly.pdbx_seq_one_letter_code
_entity_poly.pdbx_strand_id
1 'polypeptide(L)'
;MIRRAARARGSVPAAALVLALAGTGVFWWQLGPSVHSGLRVGLASVFLVLCLNVSLFVVTGVLGFCALLRGRPPSALAPARGGPGPGSRTAVLFPVCDEEPGLVFGNLRAVAESAAGELAADFFVISNSREPAQLAAERQAWQQVRDWVRYRVRGGPGRKAANVHEFCAVWGDDYDYLVVLDADSVMSGATLRQLVGLMEANPAAGLIEVPGTPVGGRTVFARLQQFAAAVYGPISAWGNRVWQRGNANYHGHNAIIRIAPFRAHCRLPELPGGAPFGGEILSHDFVEAALLRRAGWEVWSAPELGGSYEAAPPTMVAYARRDRRWCQGNLQHLRVIGWAGLTFTSRLHLARGVLQYLAAPLWLLFVAAHLFAAPPRTSALVLGVVAVWLTMRLLGVLGVLLTRRRGSWPAGRLLVGALTELVASVLVWPVLVLLHTRFIVELLAGRDTGWPQPDRDGAPIPFRRLLWFHRVELGTGAGVAGLCVVYPAVLTGWLVPVLAAWLGAAGLSAVTGRRSGRTLLLGTELERRPGQVVRRAAVLRRGYRVRRACSTRSAPPAGAAAPKGAG
;
A
#
# COMPACT_ATOMS: atom_id res chain seq x y z
N MET A 1 13.84 33.75 -0.54
CA MET A 1 13.44 32.41 0.01
C MET A 1 13.26 31.32 -1.05
N ILE A 2 12.77 31.61 -2.27
CA ILE A 2 12.54 30.61 -3.34
C ILE A 2 13.82 29.85 -3.78
N ARG A 3 14.99 30.52 -3.84
CA ARG A 3 16.29 29.88 -4.15
C ARG A 3 16.79 28.91 -3.06
N ARG A 4 16.46 29.12 -1.77
CA ARG A 4 16.76 28.17 -0.68
C ARG A 4 15.82 26.95 -0.71
N ALA A 5 14.57 27.14 -1.15
CA ALA A 5 13.62 26.06 -1.33
C ALA A 5 13.96 25.14 -2.52
N ALA A 6 14.55 25.66 -3.60
CA ALA A 6 15.04 24.86 -4.73
C ALA A 6 16.29 24.02 -4.37
N ARG A 7 17.20 24.56 -3.56
CA ARG A 7 18.43 23.85 -3.11
C ARG A 7 18.15 22.61 -2.24
N ALA A 8 17.03 22.57 -1.52
CA ALA A 8 16.60 21.39 -0.75
C ALA A 8 15.90 20.31 -1.60
N ARG A 9 15.50 20.60 -2.85
CA ARG A 9 14.73 19.68 -3.72
C ARG A 9 15.60 18.60 -4.35
N GLY A 10 16.82 18.94 -4.77
CA GLY A 10 17.78 17.99 -5.35
C GLY A 10 18.66 17.27 -4.32
N SER A 11 18.72 17.78 -3.09
CA SER A 11 19.70 17.29 -2.10
C SER A 11 19.40 15.87 -1.60
N VAL A 12 18.14 15.44 -1.57
CA VAL A 12 17.78 14.08 -1.09
C VAL A 12 18.13 13.01 -2.13
N PRO A 13 17.68 13.10 -3.40
CA PRO A 13 18.14 12.18 -4.43
C PRO A 13 19.66 12.20 -4.61
N ALA A 14 20.30 13.38 -4.51
CA ALA A 14 21.76 13.49 -4.58
C ALA A 14 22.47 12.79 -3.40
N ALA A 15 22.01 13.00 -2.16
CA ALA A 15 22.56 12.31 -1.00
C ALA A 15 22.37 10.79 -1.09
N ALA A 16 21.20 10.34 -1.58
CA ALA A 16 20.94 8.94 -1.85
C ALA A 16 21.90 8.37 -2.92
N LEU A 17 22.16 9.12 -3.99
CA LEU A 17 23.13 8.75 -5.01
C LEU A 17 24.55 8.64 -4.46
N VAL A 18 24.99 9.60 -3.65
CA VAL A 18 26.32 9.57 -3.00
C VAL A 18 26.44 8.35 -2.09
N LEU A 19 25.43 8.07 -1.27
CA LEU A 19 25.42 6.90 -0.38
C LEU A 19 25.44 5.58 -1.18
N ALA A 20 24.67 5.50 -2.28
CA ALA A 20 24.64 4.33 -3.15
C ALA A 20 25.97 4.12 -3.88
N LEU A 21 26.60 5.19 -4.37
CA LEU A 21 27.93 5.14 -4.99
C LEU A 21 28.99 4.71 -3.99
N ALA A 22 28.97 5.24 -2.77
CA ALA A 22 29.89 4.84 -1.71
C ALA A 22 29.75 3.34 -1.37
N GLY A 23 28.51 2.87 -1.16
CA GLY A 23 28.23 1.45 -0.95
C GLY A 23 28.68 0.57 -2.13
N THR A 24 28.46 1.03 -3.35
CA THR A 24 28.91 0.33 -4.58
C THR A 24 30.43 0.30 -4.70
N GLY A 25 31.13 1.36 -4.29
CA GLY A 25 32.59 1.39 -4.25
C GLY A 25 33.17 0.37 -3.26
N VAL A 26 32.57 0.26 -2.07
CA VAL A 26 32.93 -0.78 -1.09
C VAL A 26 32.68 -2.17 -1.65
N PHE A 27 31.54 -2.39 -2.30
CA PHE A 27 31.23 -3.66 -2.95
C PHE A 27 32.22 -4.00 -4.09
N TRP A 28 32.54 -3.02 -4.94
CA TRP A 28 33.51 -3.17 -6.02
C TRP A 28 34.90 -3.60 -5.52
N TRP A 29 35.33 -3.01 -4.41
CA TRP A 29 36.59 -3.38 -3.76
C TRP A 29 36.54 -4.82 -3.21
N GLN A 30 35.42 -5.24 -2.62
CA GLN A 30 35.25 -6.61 -2.09
C GLN A 30 35.21 -7.70 -3.15
N LEU A 31 34.74 -7.40 -4.37
CA LEU A 31 34.81 -8.36 -5.47
C LEU A 31 36.26 -8.75 -5.80
N GLY A 32 37.22 -7.85 -5.56
CA GLY A 32 38.64 -8.10 -5.80
C GLY A 32 38.99 -8.23 -7.29
N PRO A 33 40.28 -8.37 -7.61
CA PRO A 33 40.75 -8.49 -8.99
C PRO A 33 40.54 -9.89 -9.60
N SER A 34 40.26 -10.91 -8.77
CA SER A 34 40.07 -12.30 -9.21
C SER A 34 38.76 -12.55 -9.97
N VAL A 35 37.77 -11.68 -9.81
CA VAL A 35 36.51 -11.76 -10.56
C VAL A 35 36.69 -11.12 -11.94
N HIS A 36 36.22 -11.80 -12.99
CA HIS A 36 36.28 -11.31 -14.36
C HIS A 36 35.70 -9.88 -14.50
N SER A 37 36.42 -9.01 -15.20
CA SER A 37 36.12 -7.56 -15.30
C SER A 37 34.69 -7.27 -15.76
N GLY A 38 34.18 -7.96 -16.78
CA GLY A 38 32.79 -7.77 -17.25
C GLY A 38 31.74 -8.12 -16.18
N LEU A 39 31.96 -9.21 -15.45
CA LEU A 39 31.08 -9.64 -14.36
C LEU A 39 31.14 -8.68 -13.17
N ARG A 40 32.31 -8.13 -12.86
CA ARG A 40 32.45 -7.08 -11.83
C ARG A 40 31.62 -5.85 -12.16
N VAL A 41 31.72 -5.36 -13.40
CA VAL A 41 30.93 -4.20 -13.87
C VAL A 41 29.43 -4.50 -13.83
N GLY A 42 29.02 -5.69 -14.29
CA GLY A 42 27.62 -6.11 -14.24
C GLY A 42 27.07 -6.15 -12.80
N LEU A 43 27.76 -6.85 -11.89
CA LEU A 43 27.36 -6.96 -10.49
C LEU A 43 27.30 -5.59 -9.80
N ALA A 44 28.31 -4.73 -10.01
CA ALA A 44 28.34 -3.40 -9.41
C ALA A 44 27.24 -2.48 -9.95
N SER A 45 26.90 -2.60 -11.23
CA SER A 45 25.81 -1.82 -11.85
C SER A 45 24.44 -2.22 -11.28
N VAL A 46 24.17 -3.52 -11.16
CA VAL A 46 22.93 -4.02 -10.53
C VAL A 46 22.89 -3.61 -9.06
N PHE A 47 24.00 -3.77 -8.35
CA PHE A 47 24.10 -3.37 -6.94
C PHE A 47 23.85 -1.88 -6.73
N LEU A 48 24.36 -1.01 -7.62
CA LEU A 48 24.11 0.43 -7.57
C LEU A 48 22.61 0.74 -7.67
N VAL A 49 21.91 0.13 -8.63
CA VAL A 49 20.46 0.32 -8.80
C VAL A 49 19.69 -0.12 -7.56
N LEU A 50 20.02 -1.28 -6.98
CA LEU A 50 19.40 -1.78 -5.75
C LEU A 50 19.71 -0.87 -4.56
N CYS A 51 20.96 -0.42 -4.43
CA CYS A 51 21.40 0.48 -3.37
C CYS A 51 20.83 1.88 -3.46
N LEU A 52 20.54 2.40 -4.65
CA LEU A 52 19.88 3.69 -4.82
C LEU A 52 18.52 3.73 -4.13
N ASN A 53 17.72 2.67 -4.28
CA ASN A 53 16.41 2.60 -3.63
C ASN A 53 16.54 2.53 -2.10
N VAL A 54 17.47 1.69 -1.62
CA VAL A 54 17.75 1.56 -0.18
C VAL A 54 18.26 2.88 0.41
N SER A 55 19.20 3.53 -0.27
CA SER A 55 19.80 4.80 0.17
C SER A 55 18.75 5.91 0.23
N LEU A 56 17.87 5.98 -0.76
CA LEU A 56 16.78 6.95 -0.76
C LEU A 56 15.81 6.72 0.40
N PHE A 57 15.52 5.46 0.73
CA PHE A 57 14.71 5.10 1.90
C PHE A 57 15.38 5.55 3.20
N VAL A 58 16.69 5.32 3.37
CA VAL A 58 17.45 5.74 4.55
C VAL A 58 17.45 7.26 4.72
N VAL A 59 17.83 8.00 3.68
CA VAL A 59 17.91 9.47 3.74
C VAL A 59 16.54 10.05 4.04
N THR A 60 15.48 9.52 3.40
CA THR A 60 14.10 9.91 3.69
C THR A 60 13.73 9.64 5.15
N GLY A 61 14.07 8.47 5.68
CA GLY A 61 13.74 8.11 7.05
C GLY A 61 14.51 8.90 8.10
N VAL A 62 15.79 9.22 7.89
CA VAL A 62 16.54 10.11 8.78
C VAL A 62 15.90 11.50 8.82
N LEU A 63 15.56 12.07 7.65
CA LEU A 63 14.87 13.35 7.58
C LEU A 63 13.50 13.30 8.28
N GLY A 64 12.75 12.22 8.07
CA GLY A 64 11.46 12.00 8.68
C GLY A 64 11.53 11.88 10.19
N PHE A 65 12.49 11.14 10.72
CA PHE A 65 12.76 11.04 12.15
C PHE A 65 13.06 12.41 12.76
N CYS A 66 13.97 13.17 12.15
CA CYS A 66 14.28 14.53 12.62
C CYS A 66 13.08 15.48 12.54
N ALA A 67 12.24 15.36 11.51
CA ALA A 67 11.04 16.19 11.37
C ALA A 67 9.96 15.81 12.40
N LEU A 68 9.76 14.52 12.62
CA LEU A 68 8.84 13.98 13.62
C LEU A 68 9.19 14.49 15.04
N LEU A 69 10.47 14.45 15.42
CA LEU A 69 10.94 14.95 16.73
C LEU A 69 10.73 16.46 16.92
N ARG A 70 10.80 17.24 15.84
CA ARG A 70 10.55 18.70 15.90
C ARG A 70 9.07 19.02 16.04
N GLY A 71 8.17 18.09 15.72
CA GLY A 71 6.72 18.23 15.88
C GLY A 71 6.08 19.37 15.08
N ARG A 72 6.79 19.93 14.08
CA ARG A 72 6.32 21.07 13.29
C ARG A 72 6.23 20.67 11.81
N PRO A 73 5.05 20.77 11.18
CA PRO A 73 4.92 20.51 9.75
C PRO A 73 5.84 21.46 8.97
N PRO A 74 6.49 21.00 7.89
CA PRO A 74 7.30 21.87 7.05
C PRO A 74 6.48 23.05 6.55
N SER A 75 7.02 24.26 6.64
CA SER A 75 6.32 25.54 6.43
C SER A 75 5.79 25.80 5.01
N ALA A 76 5.87 24.81 4.11
CA ALA A 76 5.59 24.98 2.70
C ALA A 76 4.09 24.82 2.36
N LEU A 77 3.30 24.15 3.20
CA LEU A 77 1.84 24.16 3.11
C LEU A 77 1.33 25.09 4.22
N ALA A 78 0.61 26.15 3.86
CA ALA A 78 0.02 27.05 4.83
C ALA A 78 -0.97 26.28 5.71
N PRO A 79 -0.95 26.46 7.04
CA PRO A 79 -1.94 25.83 7.90
C PRO A 79 -3.33 26.36 7.56
N ALA A 80 -4.36 25.56 7.83
CA ALA A 80 -5.74 26.01 7.76
C ALA A 80 -5.92 27.25 8.67
N ARG A 81 -6.49 28.33 8.15
CA ARG A 81 -6.64 29.62 8.85
C ARG A 81 -7.93 29.73 9.68
N GLY A 82 -8.60 28.61 9.96
CA GLY A 82 -9.88 28.57 10.65
C GLY A 82 -10.72 27.35 10.23
N GLY A 83 -12.03 27.45 10.40
CA GLY A 83 -12.97 26.52 9.77
C GLY A 83 -13.08 26.78 8.24
N PRO A 84 -13.67 25.83 7.49
CA PRO A 84 -13.98 26.01 6.08
C PRO A 84 -14.77 27.31 5.85
N GLY A 85 -14.43 28.04 4.80
CA GLY A 85 -15.20 29.21 4.39
C GLY A 85 -16.65 28.83 4.05
N PRO A 86 -17.63 29.70 4.31
CA PRO A 86 -19.05 29.39 4.12
C PRO A 86 -19.47 29.15 2.66
N GLY A 87 -18.58 29.42 1.69
CA GLY A 87 -18.87 29.29 0.26
C GLY A 87 -18.36 28.01 -0.40
N SER A 88 -17.54 27.18 0.26
CA SER A 88 -16.94 26.01 -0.40
C SER A 88 -17.86 24.79 -0.32
N ARG A 89 -18.14 24.17 -1.47
CA ARG A 89 -18.96 22.95 -1.55
C ARG A 89 -18.06 21.72 -1.66
N THR A 90 -18.22 20.80 -0.71
CA THR A 90 -17.41 19.57 -0.64
C THR A 90 -18.29 18.32 -0.81
N ALA A 91 -17.86 17.41 -1.68
CA ALA A 91 -18.44 16.08 -1.81
C ALA A 91 -17.51 15.01 -1.23
N VAL A 92 -18.07 13.95 -0.66
CA VAL A 92 -17.34 12.75 -0.20
C VAL A 92 -17.83 11.55 -1.02
N LEU A 93 -16.93 10.94 -1.78
CA LEU A 93 -17.22 9.82 -2.67
C LEU A 93 -16.63 8.51 -2.17
N PHE A 94 -17.46 7.48 -2.14
CA PHE A 94 -17.08 6.07 -1.99
C PHE A 94 -17.25 5.34 -3.33
N PRO A 95 -16.16 5.09 -4.08
CA PRO A 95 -16.20 4.22 -5.25
C PRO A 95 -16.28 2.75 -4.81
N VAL A 96 -17.18 1.99 -5.41
CA VAL A 96 -17.49 0.59 -5.05
C VAL A 96 -17.37 -0.31 -6.29
N CYS A 97 -16.78 -1.48 -6.12
CA CYS A 97 -16.74 -2.60 -7.05
C CYS A 97 -16.79 -3.92 -6.25
N ASP A 98 -18.02 -4.42 -6.08
CA ASP A 98 -18.38 -5.66 -5.38
C ASP A 98 -18.10 -5.69 -3.88
N GLU A 99 -17.75 -4.59 -3.20
CA GLU A 99 -17.54 -4.58 -1.74
C GLU A 99 -18.81 -4.90 -0.94
N GLU A 100 -18.63 -5.49 0.24
CA GLU A 100 -19.75 -5.88 1.07
C GLU A 100 -20.54 -4.63 1.52
N PRO A 101 -21.87 -4.57 1.30
CA PRO A 101 -22.63 -3.36 1.61
C PRO A 101 -22.55 -2.95 3.08
N GLY A 102 -22.46 -3.91 4.01
CA GLY A 102 -22.23 -3.66 5.42
C GLY A 102 -20.96 -2.86 5.69
N LEU A 103 -19.85 -3.24 5.04
CA LEU A 103 -18.59 -2.51 5.08
C LEU A 103 -18.74 -1.08 4.57
N VAL A 104 -19.26 -0.92 3.34
CA VAL A 104 -19.35 0.38 2.65
C VAL A 104 -20.26 1.34 3.42
N PHE A 105 -21.54 0.98 3.59
CA PHE A 105 -22.53 1.88 4.17
C PHE A 105 -22.33 2.07 5.68
N GLY A 106 -21.77 1.07 6.37
CA GLY A 106 -21.37 1.20 7.77
C GLY A 106 -20.20 2.16 7.98
N ASN A 107 -19.19 2.14 7.08
CA ASN A 107 -18.09 3.09 7.09
C ASN A 107 -18.56 4.49 6.71
N LEU A 108 -19.30 4.62 5.60
CA LEU A 108 -19.84 5.87 5.11
C LEU A 108 -20.65 6.58 6.19
N ARG A 109 -21.58 5.87 6.85
CA ARG A 109 -22.39 6.46 7.92
C ARG A 109 -21.55 6.88 9.12
N ALA A 110 -20.51 6.13 9.48
CA ALA A 110 -19.62 6.56 10.56
C ALA A 110 -18.87 7.85 10.21
N VAL A 111 -18.42 7.99 8.96
CA VAL A 111 -17.77 9.21 8.46
C VAL A 111 -18.76 10.37 8.46
N ALA A 112 -19.97 10.17 7.94
CA ALA A 112 -21.02 11.20 7.92
C ALA A 112 -21.43 11.66 9.33
N GLU A 113 -21.66 10.73 10.26
CA GLU A 113 -21.96 11.05 11.65
C GLU A 113 -20.79 11.78 12.33
N SER A 114 -19.54 11.46 11.98
CA SER A 114 -18.38 12.18 12.52
C SER A 114 -18.17 13.55 11.90
N ALA A 115 -18.61 13.76 10.66
CA ALA A 115 -18.52 15.03 9.92
C ALA A 115 -19.64 16.01 10.29
N ALA A 116 -20.78 15.51 10.80
CA ALA A 116 -21.88 16.33 11.27
C ALA A 116 -21.40 17.35 12.31
N GLY A 117 -21.63 18.64 12.04
CA GLY A 117 -21.17 19.75 12.89
C GLY A 117 -19.71 20.18 12.66
N GLU A 118 -18.91 19.41 11.90
CA GLU A 118 -17.54 19.77 11.53
C GLU A 118 -17.45 20.32 10.09
N LEU A 119 -18.19 19.70 9.15
CA LEU A 119 -18.17 20.07 7.74
C LEU A 119 -19.54 19.79 7.10
N ALA A 120 -20.08 20.76 6.36
CA ALA A 120 -21.19 20.53 5.46
C ALA A 120 -20.67 19.83 4.20
N ALA A 121 -21.00 18.54 4.03
CA ALA A 121 -20.56 17.76 2.88
C ALA A 121 -21.68 16.85 2.37
N ASP A 122 -21.73 16.68 1.05
CA ASP A 122 -22.67 15.76 0.39
C ASP A 122 -21.99 14.41 0.14
N PHE A 123 -22.71 13.31 0.42
CA PHE A 123 -22.16 11.96 0.35
C PHE A 123 -22.63 11.21 -0.89
N PHE A 124 -21.68 10.53 -1.54
CA PHE A 124 -21.89 9.81 -2.79
C PHE A 124 -21.35 8.38 -2.73
N VAL A 125 -22.08 7.46 -3.35
CA VAL A 125 -21.62 6.11 -3.64
C VAL A 125 -21.80 5.87 -5.15
N ILE A 126 -20.71 5.54 -5.84
CA ILE A 126 -20.77 5.15 -7.25
C ILE A 126 -20.25 3.72 -7.37
N SER A 127 -21.08 2.83 -7.91
CA SER A 127 -20.82 1.39 -7.98
C SER A 127 -20.54 0.91 -9.41
N ASN A 128 -19.54 0.05 -9.54
CA ASN A 128 -19.22 -0.75 -10.73
C ASN A 128 -19.48 -2.23 -10.55
N SER A 129 -20.17 -2.62 -9.48
CA SER A 129 -20.61 -3.98 -9.27
C SER A 129 -21.47 -4.44 -10.45
N ARG A 130 -21.27 -5.68 -10.89
CA ARG A 130 -22.00 -6.25 -12.04
C ARG A 130 -22.97 -7.36 -11.65
N GLU A 131 -22.69 -8.02 -10.53
CA GLU A 131 -23.47 -9.17 -10.09
C GLU A 131 -24.86 -8.71 -9.59
N PRO A 132 -25.98 -9.22 -10.13
CA PRO A 132 -27.32 -8.77 -9.76
C PRO A 132 -27.61 -8.89 -8.25
N ALA A 133 -27.16 -9.98 -7.62
CA ALA A 133 -27.33 -10.19 -6.18
C ALA A 133 -26.57 -9.15 -5.34
N GLN A 134 -25.39 -8.74 -5.80
CA GLN A 134 -24.58 -7.71 -5.15
C GLN A 134 -25.23 -6.34 -5.29
N LEU A 135 -25.70 -5.98 -6.49
CA LEU A 135 -26.43 -4.72 -6.74
C LEU A 135 -27.74 -4.62 -5.93
N ALA A 136 -28.46 -5.72 -5.77
CA ALA A 136 -29.66 -5.77 -4.93
C ALA A 136 -29.32 -5.50 -3.46
N ALA A 137 -28.24 -6.11 -2.95
CA ALA A 137 -27.77 -5.90 -1.58
C ALA A 137 -27.28 -4.46 -1.35
N GLU A 138 -26.58 -3.87 -2.32
CA GLU A 138 -26.17 -2.45 -2.29
C GLU A 138 -27.39 -1.52 -2.24
N ARG A 139 -28.39 -1.74 -3.11
CA ARG A 139 -29.64 -0.95 -3.09
C ARG A 139 -30.36 -1.07 -1.76
N GLN A 140 -30.46 -2.27 -1.18
CA GLN A 140 -31.09 -2.46 0.12
C GLN A 140 -30.37 -1.70 1.24
N ALA A 141 -29.04 -1.71 1.25
CA ALA A 141 -28.26 -0.94 2.23
C ALA A 141 -28.41 0.58 2.00
N TRP A 142 -28.39 1.02 0.74
CA TRP A 142 -28.60 2.42 0.36
C TRP A 142 -29.98 2.95 0.77
N GLN A 143 -31.05 2.14 0.70
CA GLN A 143 -32.40 2.58 1.11
C GLN A 143 -32.45 3.15 2.54
N GLN A 144 -31.57 2.69 3.43
CA GLN A 144 -31.51 3.17 4.82
C GLN A 144 -30.84 4.56 4.97
N VAL A 145 -30.22 5.07 3.91
CA VAL A 145 -29.46 6.33 3.88
C VAL A 145 -29.81 7.21 2.67
N ARG A 146 -30.86 6.85 1.93
CA ARG A 146 -31.21 7.46 0.65
C ARG A 146 -31.53 8.95 0.73
N ASP A 147 -31.98 9.41 1.90
CA ASP A 147 -32.39 10.79 2.11
C ASP A 147 -31.19 11.76 2.13
N TRP A 148 -29.96 11.24 2.32
CA TRP A 148 -28.74 12.05 2.43
C TRP A 148 -27.52 11.47 1.70
N VAL A 149 -27.65 10.29 1.07
CA VAL A 149 -26.60 9.69 0.23
C VAL A 149 -27.10 9.54 -1.20
N ARG A 150 -26.36 10.10 -2.15
CA ARG A 150 -26.60 9.87 -3.57
C ARG A 150 -25.92 8.59 -4.02
N TYR A 151 -26.68 7.67 -4.62
CA TYR A 151 -26.18 6.39 -5.12
C TYR A 151 -26.37 6.28 -6.62
N ARG A 152 -25.34 5.82 -7.32
CA ARG A 152 -25.36 5.57 -8.76
C ARG A 152 -24.66 4.27 -9.11
N VAL A 153 -25.22 3.54 -10.05
CA VAL A 153 -24.57 2.38 -10.68
C VAL A 153 -24.11 2.80 -12.06
N ARG A 154 -22.83 2.58 -12.37
CA ARG A 154 -22.25 2.86 -13.69
C ARG A 154 -22.07 1.56 -14.47
N GLY A 155 -22.59 1.54 -15.70
CA GLY A 155 -22.29 0.50 -16.67
C GLY A 155 -20.95 0.76 -17.39
N GLY A 156 -20.34 -0.30 -17.92
CA GLY A 156 -19.16 -0.18 -18.79
C GLY A 156 -17.82 -0.58 -18.16
N PRO A 157 -16.72 -0.40 -18.91
CA PRO A 157 -15.36 -0.67 -18.44
C PRO A 157 -14.90 0.40 -17.44
N GLY A 158 -13.73 0.20 -16.83
CA GLY A 158 -13.20 1.10 -15.81
C GLY A 158 -13.60 0.71 -14.39
N ARG A 159 -12.82 1.18 -13.42
CA ARG A 159 -13.04 0.86 -11.98
C ARG A 159 -13.15 2.15 -11.16
N LYS A 160 -12.39 2.21 -10.06
CA LYS A 160 -12.28 3.36 -9.16
C LYS A 160 -12.02 4.68 -9.90
N ALA A 161 -11.04 4.71 -10.81
CA ALA A 161 -10.75 5.88 -11.63
C ALA A 161 -12.00 6.35 -12.39
N ALA A 162 -12.66 5.43 -13.10
CA ALA A 162 -13.85 5.75 -13.87
C ALA A 162 -15.02 6.23 -12.98
N ASN A 163 -15.17 5.74 -11.75
CA ASN A 163 -16.16 6.29 -10.80
C ASN A 163 -15.83 7.73 -10.40
N VAL A 164 -14.55 8.04 -10.14
CA VAL A 164 -14.10 9.39 -9.79
C VAL A 164 -14.26 10.35 -10.96
N HIS A 165 -13.90 9.93 -12.18
CA HIS A 165 -14.09 10.72 -13.40
C HIS A 165 -15.57 10.92 -13.75
N GLU A 166 -16.43 9.91 -13.54
CA GLU A 166 -17.88 10.06 -13.71
C GLU A 166 -18.43 11.08 -12.70
N PHE A 167 -18.00 11.04 -11.44
CA PHE A 167 -18.40 12.06 -10.48
C PHE A 167 -18.07 13.47 -10.99
N CYS A 168 -16.82 13.67 -11.43
CA CYS A 168 -16.37 14.96 -11.95
C CYS A 168 -17.12 15.40 -13.20
N ALA A 169 -17.59 14.47 -14.03
CA ALA A 169 -18.34 14.78 -15.24
C ALA A 169 -19.82 15.11 -14.96
N VAL A 170 -20.45 14.43 -14.00
CA VAL A 170 -21.89 14.54 -13.74
C VAL A 170 -22.22 15.60 -12.69
N TRP A 171 -21.42 15.69 -11.63
CA TRP A 171 -21.66 16.62 -10.51
C TRP A 171 -20.51 17.59 -10.27
N GLY A 172 -19.41 17.50 -11.03
CA GLY A 172 -18.21 18.28 -10.74
C GLY A 172 -18.40 19.81 -10.81
N ASP A 173 -19.42 20.29 -11.53
CA ASP A 173 -19.74 21.72 -11.60
C ASP A 173 -20.46 22.24 -10.33
N ASP A 174 -21.00 21.35 -9.50
CA ASP A 174 -21.71 21.70 -8.27
C ASP A 174 -20.79 21.81 -7.04
N TYR A 175 -19.54 21.36 -7.14
CA TYR A 175 -18.63 21.22 -6.00
C TYR A 175 -17.24 21.79 -6.32
N ASP A 176 -16.59 22.38 -5.31
CA ASP A 176 -15.21 22.83 -5.41
C ASP A 176 -14.23 21.67 -5.15
N TYR A 177 -14.60 20.83 -4.17
CA TYR A 177 -13.74 19.81 -3.61
C TYR A 177 -14.39 18.43 -3.60
N LEU A 178 -13.60 17.42 -3.94
CA LEU A 178 -13.97 16.01 -3.87
C LEU A 178 -13.03 15.29 -2.91
N VAL A 179 -13.57 14.70 -1.86
CA VAL A 179 -12.86 13.74 -1.01
C VAL A 179 -13.15 12.33 -1.52
N VAL A 180 -12.10 11.56 -1.83
CA VAL A 180 -12.23 10.17 -2.29
C VAL A 180 -11.80 9.22 -1.17
N LEU A 181 -12.71 8.35 -0.73
CA LEU A 181 -12.47 7.33 0.30
C LEU A 181 -12.75 5.94 -0.28
N ASP A 182 -11.81 5.00 -0.11
CA ASP A 182 -12.09 3.61 -0.50
C ASP A 182 -13.18 2.99 0.39
N ALA A 183 -13.82 1.92 -0.09
CA ALA A 183 -14.89 1.22 0.62
C ALA A 183 -14.51 0.79 2.06
N ASP A 184 -13.23 0.48 2.30
CA ASP A 184 -12.68 0.10 3.61
C ASP A 184 -12.07 1.28 4.40
N SER A 185 -12.06 2.49 3.81
CA SER A 185 -11.55 3.70 4.44
C SER A 185 -12.55 4.30 5.43
N VAL A 186 -12.03 4.88 6.51
CA VAL A 186 -12.77 5.63 7.52
C VAL A 186 -11.96 6.86 7.88
N MET A 187 -12.55 8.05 7.74
CA MET A 187 -11.90 9.32 8.09
C MET A 187 -12.74 10.09 9.11
N SER A 188 -12.11 10.77 10.07
CA SER A 188 -12.84 11.61 11.03
C SER A 188 -13.32 12.91 10.39
N GLY A 189 -14.44 13.45 10.89
CA GLY A 189 -14.96 14.75 10.48
C GLY A 189 -13.96 15.90 10.71
N ALA A 190 -13.22 15.86 11.82
CA ALA A 190 -12.18 16.84 12.11
C ALA A 190 -11.08 16.84 11.02
N THR A 191 -10.65 15.66 10.54
CA THR A 191 -9.67 15.55 9.45
C THR A 191 -10.27 16.06 8.14
N LEU A 192 -11.54 15.74 7.83
CA LEU A 192 -12.23 16.28 6.64
C LEU A 192 -12.27 17.80 6.66
N ARG A 193 -12.67 18.40 7.79
CA ARG A 193 -12.70 19.85 7.99
C ARG A 193 -11.31 20.48 7.79
N GLN A 194 -10.27 19.86 8.34
CA GLN A 194 -8.89 20.32 8.18
C GLN A 194 -8.41 20.21 6.72
N LEU A 195 -8.78 19.16 5.99
CA LEU A 195 -8.43 19.02 4.58
C LEU A 195 -9.04 20.13 3.72
N VAL A 196 -10.31 20.46 3.94
CA VAL A 196 -10.96 21.59 3.26
C VAL A 196 -10.25 22.91 3.61
N GLY A 197 -9.99 23.17 4.89
CA GLY A 197 -9.28 24.38 5.31
C GLY A 197 -7.85 24.48 4.75
N LEU A 198 -7.14 23.35 4.58
CA LEU A 198 -5.84 23.33 3.89
C LEU A 198 -5.99 23.65 2.41
N MET A 199 -7.02 23.12 1.74
CA MET A 199 -7.26 23.38 0.32
C MET A 199 -7.61 24.85 0.07
N GLU A 200 -8.38 25.48 0.96
CA GLU A 200 -8.69 26.92 0.89
C GLU A 200 -7.47 27.79 1.15
N ALA A 201 -6.66 27.43 2.16
CA ALA A 201 -5.45 28.19 2.50
C ALA A 201 -4.32 28.08 1.46
N ASN A 202 -4.40 27.11 0.55
CA ASN A 202 -3.38 26.82 -0.44
C ASN A 202 -4.00 26.74 -1.86
N PRO A 203 -4.22 27.88 -2.53
CA PRO A 203 -4.87 27.93 -3.85
C PRO A 203 -4.13 27.16 -4.94
N ALA A 204 -2.82 26.95 -4.82
CA ALA A 204 -2.02 26.18 -5.76
C ALA A 204 -2.13 24.65 -5.54
N ALA A 205 -2.70 24.19 -4.42
CA ALA A 205 -2.91 22.78 -4.18
C ALA A 205 -4.05 22.25 -5.06
N GLY A 206 -3.74 21.23 -5.85
CA GLY A 206 -4.71 20.45 -6.62
C GLY A 206 -5.14 19.17 -5.89
N LEU A 207 -4.27 18.61 -5.05
CA LEU A 207 -4.53 17.38 -4.30
C LEU A 207 -3.79 17.39 -2.96
N ILE A 208 -4.48 16.97 -1.89
CA ILE A 208 -3.88 16.75 -0.56
C ILE A 208 -4.31 15.40 -0.02
N GLU A 209 -3.36 14.50 0.23
CA GLU A 209 -3.58 13.16 0.79
C GLU A 209 -3.24 13.09 2.28
N VAL A 210 -4.07 12.40 3.06
CA VAL A 210 -3.74 11.98 4.43
C VAL A 210 -3.42 10.50 4.44
N PRO A 211 -2.16 10.11 4.73
CA PRO A 211 -1.77 8.71 4.78
C PRO A 211 -2.71 7.89 5.68
N GLY A 212 -3.23 6.79 5.14
CA GLY A 212 -4.09 5.87 5.87
C GLY A 212 -3.33 5.12 6.95
N THR A 213 -3.95 4.96 8.11
CA THR A 213 -3.44 4.10 9.19
C THR A 213 -4.19 2.78 9.20
N PRO A 214 -3.54 1.63 8.98
CA PRO A 214 -4.19 0.35 9.02
C PRO A 214 -4.79 0.03 10.40
N VAL A 215 -6.07 -0.33 10.44
CA VAL A 215 -6.84 -0.68 11.64
C VAL A 215 -7.66 -1.95 11.46
N GLY A 216 -8.11 -2.53 12.58
CA GLY A 216 -9.08 -3.62 12.57
C GLY A 216 -8.56 -4.99 12.12
N GLY A 217 -7.23 -5.20 12.09
CA GLY A 217 -6.65 -6.48 11.71
C GLY A 217 -6.97 -7.59 12.72
N ARG A 218 -7.45 -8.72 12.19
CA ARG A 218 -7.94 -9.85 12.99
C ARG A 218 -6.98 -11.03 13.03
N THR A 219 -6.07 -11.13 12.07
CA THR A 219 -5.08 -12.19 11.94
C THR A 219 -3.72 -11.71 12.43
N VAL A 220 -2.80 -12.63 12.71
CA VAL A 220 -1.41 -12.27 13.05
C VAL A 220 -0.77 -11.48 11.91
N PHE A 221 -0.99 -11.86 10.65
CA PHE A 221 -0.46 -11.17 9.47
C PHE A 221 -0.97 -9.73 9.33
N ALA A 222 -2.27 -9.50 9.54
CA ALA A 222 -2.82 -8.14 9.51
C ALA A 222 -2.24 -7.28 10.64
N ARG A 223 -2.08 -7.85 11.85
CA ARG A 223 -1.52 -7.13 12.99
C ARG A 223 -0.04 -6.81 12.84
N LEU A 224 0.73 -7.67 12.19
CA LEU A 224 2.12 -7.37 11.83
C LEU A 224 2.19 -6.13 10.93
N GLN A 225 1.32 -6.05 9.91
CA GLN A 225 1.24 -4.89 9.03
C GLN A 225 0.79 -3.63 9.79
N GLN A 226 -0.23 -3.73 10.65
CA GLN A 226 -0.70 -2.61 11.47
C GLN A 226 0.39 -2.10 12.42
N PHE A 227 1.10 -3.02 13.09
CA PHE A 227 2.22 -2.67 13.96
C PHE A 227 3.31 -1.95 13.16
N ALA A 228 3.73 -2.53 12.03
CA ALA A 228 4.75 -1.94 11.17
C ALA A 228 4.34 -0.54 10.67
N ALA A 229 3.09 -0.38 10.23
CA ALA A 229 2.57 0.91 9.79
C ALA A 229 2.52 1.94 10.93
N ALA A 230 2.13 1.55 12.14
CA ALA A 230 2.06 2.45 13.28
C ALA A 230 3.44 2.90 13.79
N VAL A 231 4.46 2.03 13.72
CA VAL A 231 5.81 2.33 14.25
C VAL A 231 6.72 2.95 13.20
N TYR A 232 6.72 2.43 11.98
CA TYR A 232 7.67 2.83 10.92
C TYR A 232 7.05 3.80 9.90
N GLY A 233 5.72 3.73 9.71
CA GLY A 233 4.98 4.56 8.75
C GLY A 233 5.15 6.07 8.96
N PRO A 234 5.01 6.61 10.18
CA PRO A 234 5.14 8.05 10.43
C PRO A 234 6.48 8.61 9.96
N ILE A 235 7.59 7.89 10.19
CA ILE A 235 8.92 8.34 9.76
C ILE A 235 8.98 8.49 8.24
N SER A 236 8.49 7.49 7.52
CA SER A 236 8.49 7.54 6.05
C SER A 236 7.60 8.67 5.54
N ALA A 237 6.41 8.84 6.13
CA ALA A 237 5.46 9.87 5.73
C ALA A 237 5.99 11.29 6.01
N TRP A 238 6.55 11.55 7.20
CA TRP A 238 7.20 12.81 7.55
C TRP A 238 8.43 13.09 6.69
N GLY A 239 9.22 12.06 6.38
CA GLY A 239 10.38 12.19 5.49
C GLY A 239 9.95 12.66 4.11
N ASN A 240 8.98 11.96 3.51
CA ASN A 240 8.40 12.33 2.21
C ASN A 240 7.81 13.74 2.22
N ARG A 241 7.06 14.10 3.28
CA ARG A 241 6.50 15.44 3.49
C ARG A 241 7.55 16.56 3.39
N VAL A 242 8.73 16.35 3.98
CA VAL A 242 9.81 17.36 4.05
C VAL A 242 10.44 17.62 2.69
N TRP A 243 10.82 16.56 1.97
CA TRP A 243 11.62 16.71 0.75
C TRP A 243 10.77 16.79 -0.52
N GLN A 244 9.64 16.08 -0.59
CA GLN A 244 8.76 16.09 -1.78
C GLN A 244 7.96 17.39 -1.87
N ARG A 245 7.53 17.93 -0.71
CA ARG A 245 6.69 19.12 -0.61
C ARG A 245 5.47 19.01 -1.55
N GLY A 246 5.17 20.05 -2.34
CA GLY A 246 4.09 20.07 -3.34
C GLY A 246 4.33 19.17 -4.57
N ASN A 247 5.29 18.26 -4.52
CA ASN A 247 5.54 17.21 -5.52
C ASN A 247 5.38 15.81 -4.90
N ALA A 248 4.52 15.70 -3.88
CA ALA A 248 4.15 14.39 -3.36
C ALA A 248 3.44 13.56 -4.43
N ASN A 249 3.25 12.29 -4.11
CA ASN A 249 2.49 11.37 -4.93
C ASN A 249 1.06 11.19 -4.37
N TYR A 250 0.21 10.47 -5.10
CA TYR A 250 -1.15 10.11 -4.71
C TYR A 250 -1.32 8.59 -4.72
N HIS A 251 -1.94 8.04 -3.67
CA HIS A 251 -2.23 6.60 -3.51
C HIS A 251 -3.72 6.26 -3.63
N GLY A 252 -4.49 7.13 -4.30
CA GLY A 252 -5.83 6.82 -4.78
C GLY A 252 -6.97 7.09 -3.79
N HIS A 253 -6.75 7.26 -2.49
CA HIS A 253 -7.83 7.52 -1.53
C HIS A 253 -7.33 8.28 -0.31
N ASN A 254 -8.24 8.58 0.63
CA ASN A 254 -7.98 9.41 1.80
C ASN A 254 -7.40 10.78 1.42
N ALA A 255 -7.89 11.32 0.31
CA ALA A 255 -7.41 12.55 -0.27
C ALA A 255 -8.55 13.47 -0.66
N ILE A 256 -8.30 14.77 -0.57
CA ILE A 256 -9.14 15.85 -1.11
C ILE A 256 -8.54 16.33 -2.44
N ILE A 257 -9.40 16.53 -3.42
CA ILE A 257 -9.08 16.91 -4.79
C ILE A 257 -9.80 18.22 -5.11
N ARG A 258 -9.09 19.18 -5.71
CA ARG A 258 -9.72 20.35 -6.33
C ARG A 258 -10.27 19.94 -7.70
N ILE A 259 -11.59 20.01 -7.86
CA ILE A 259 -12.28 19.37 -8.99
C ILE A 259 -11.90 20.02 -10.33
N ALA A 260 -11.94 21.36 -10.40
CA ALA A 260 -11.67 22.10 -11.63
C ALA A 260 -10.35 21.71 -12.33
N PRO A 261 -9.17 21.75 -11.67
CA PRO A 261 -7.93 21.31 -12.32
C PRO A 261 -7.84 19.81 -12.55
N PHE A 262 -8.43 18.99 -11.67
CA PHE A 262 -8.46 17.55 -11.86
C PHE A 262 -9.23 17.19 -13.14
N ARG A 263 -10.41 17.76 -13.35
CA ARG A 263 -11.21 17.57 -14.57
C ARG A 263 -10.48 18.07 -15.82
N ALA A 264 -9.77 19.20 -15.72
CA ALA A 264 -9.06 19.78 -16.85
C ALA A 264 -7.81 19.00 -17.28
N HIS A 265 -7.14 18.30 -16.36
CA HIS A 265 -5.78 17.78 -16.61
C HIS A 265 -5.59 16.28 -16.36
N CYS A 266 -6.46 15.64 -15.57
CA CYS A 266 -6.25 14.26 -15.11
C CYS A 266 -7.00 13.20 -15.94
N ARG A 267 -7.48 13.55 -17.14
CA ARG A 267 -8.08 12.54 -18.03
C ARG A 267 -7.03 11.48 -18.39
N LEU A 268 -7.34 10.23 -18.07
CA LEU A 268 -6.43 9.11 -18.29
C LEU A 268 -6.62 8.53 -19.69
N PRO A 269 -5.56 8.39 -20.49
CA PRO A 269 -5.62 7.66 -21.75
C PRO A 269 -5.58 6.14 -21.49
N GLU A 270 -6.07 5.38 -22.47
CA GLU A 270 -5.74 3.95 -22.55
C GLU A 270 -4.33 3.78 -23.10
N LEU A 271 -3.55 2.88 -22.48
CA LEU A 271 -2.21 2.56 -22.94
C LEU A 271 -2.29 1.68 -24.20
N PRO A 272 -1.43 1.91 -25.21
CA PRO A 272 -1.46 1.14 -26.45
C PRO A 272 -1.10 -0.34 -26.20
N GLY A 273 -1.77 -1.23 -26.94
CA GLY A 273 -1.60 -2.68 -26.87
C GLY A 273 -2.53 -3.38 -25.88
N GLY A 274 -2.43 -4.70 -25.78
CA GLY A 274 -3.23 -5.52 -24.87
C GLY A 274 -2.66 -5.59 -23.45
N ALA A 275 -3.47 -6.12 -22.52
CA ALA A 275 -2.99 -6.51 -21.20
C ALA A 275 -1.81 -7.50 -21.29
N PRO A 276 -0.86 -7.50 -20.34
CA PRO A 276 -0.90 -6.79 -19.06
C PRO A 276 -0.28 -5.38 -19.05
N PHE A 277 0.39 -4.96 -20.14
CA PHE A 277 1.12 -3.68 -20.20
C PHE A 277 0.37 -2.54 -20.92
N GLY A 278 -0.63 -2.87 -21.75
CA GLY A 278 -1.56 -1.92 -22.37
C GLY A 278 -2.91 -1.86 -21.66
N GLY A 279 -3.86 -1.11 -22.23
CA GLY A 279 -5.23 -0.94 -21.71
C GLY A 279 -5.34 0.10 -20.59
N GLU A 280 -6.33 -0.10 -19.71
CA GLU A 280 -6.58 0.79 -18.56
C GLU A 280 -5.36 0.86 -17.63
N ILE A 281 -5.02 2.07 -17.19
CA ILE A 281 -3.95 2.30 -16.22
C ILE A 281 -4.44 1.85 -14.84
N LEU A 282 -3.91 0.74 -14.32
CA LEU A 282 -4.35 0.17 -13.05
C LEU A 282 -3.95 1.03 -11.85
N SER A 283 -2.72 1.56 -11.87
CA SER A 283 -2.18 2.51 -10.87
C SER A 283 -2.37 3.94 -11.36
N HIS A 284 -3.64 4.30 -11.55
CA HIS A 284 -4.07 5.58 -12.10
C HIS A 284 -3.67 6.78 -11.25
N ASP A 285 -3.70 6.61 -9.94
CA ASP A 285 -3.41 7.58 -8.89
C ASP A 285 -2.03 8.25 -9.05
N PHE A 286 -0.99 7.46 -9.33
CA PHE A 286 0.35 7.99 -9.59
C PHE A 286 0.37 8.86 -10.85
N VAL A 287 -0.38 8.46 -11.88
CA VAL A 287 -0.46 9.18 -13.15
C VAL A 287 -1.25 10.48 -12.96
N GLU A 288 -2.37 10.46 -12.24
CA GLU A 288 -3.17 11.65 -11.93
C GLU A 288 -2.37 12.68 -11.13
N ALA A 289 -1.60 12.26 -10.13
CA ALA A 289 -0.68 13.16 -9.43
C ALA A 289 0.38 13.76 -10.38
N ALA A 290 0.97 12.94 -11.25
CA ALA A 290 1.95 13.39 -12.24
C ALA A 290 1.34 14.39 -13.25
N LEU A 291 0.07 14.20 -13.64
CA LEU A 291 -0.67 15.08 -14.53
C LEU A 291 -0.99 16.43 -13.88
N LEU A 292 -1.42 16.45 -12.61
CA LEU A 292 -1.58 17.69 -11.83
C LEU A 292 -0.25 18.44 -11.73
N ARG A 293 0.84 17.74 -11.40
CA ARG A 293 2.18 18.35 -11.33
C ARG A 293 2.64 18.92 -12.67
N ARG A 294 2.37 18.21 -13.78
CA ARG A 294 2.63 18.69 -15.14
C ARG A 294 1.86 19.96 -15.46
N ALA A 295 0.63 20.08 -14.97
CA ALA A 295 -0.21 21.27 -15.15
C ALA A 295 0.11 22.42 -14.16
N GLY A 296 1.13 22.28 -13.32
CA GLY A 296 1.56 23.31 -12.37
C GLY A 296 0.92 23.22 -10.98
N TRP A 297 -0.09 22.36 -10.78
CA TRP A 297 -0.81 22.19 -9.52
C TRP A 297 -0.04 21.36 -8.51
N GLU A 298 0.04 21.83 -7.27
CA GLU A 298 0.76 21.13 -6.22
C GLU A 298 0.01 19.91 -5.70
N VAL A 299 0.77 18.86 -5.40
CA VAL A 299 0.29 17.62 -4.78
C VAL A 299 0.99 17.45 -3.45
N TRP A 300 0.21 17.30 -2.38
CA TRP A 300 0.73 17.26 -1.01
C TRP A 300 0.31 15.98 -0.29
N SER A 301 1.16 15.53 0.62
CA SER A 301 0.79 14.59 1.68
C SER A 301 0.78 15.35 3.01
N ALA A 302 -0.16 15.05 3.90
CA ALA A 302 -0.36 15.72 5.19
C ALA A 302 -0.40 14.69 6.35
N PRO A 303 0.72 14.00 6.66
CA PRO A 303 0.79 13.02 7.75
C PRO A 303 0.48 13.61 9.13
N GLU A 304 0.58 14.92 9.31
CA GLU A 304 0.29 15.63 10.55
C GLU A 304 -1.19 15.58 10.98
N LEU A 305 -2.15 15.38 10.06
CA LEU A 305 -3.58 15.43 10.39
C LEU A 305 -4.07 14.18 11.14
N GLY A 306 -3.56 13.00 10.78
CA GLY A 306 -4.08 11.73 11.29
C GLY A 306 -5.57 11.55 11.01
N GLY A 307 -6.26 10.73 11.82
CA GLY A 307 -7.71 10.53 11.71
C GLY A 307 -8.18 9.86 10.41
N SER A 308 -7.26 9.27 9.64
CA SER A 308 -7.46 8.57 8.37
C SER A 308 -7.10 7.10 8.56
N TYR A 309 -8.03 6.19 8.30
CA TYR A 309 -7.89 4.78 8.63
C TYR A 309 -8.34 3.88 7.48
N GLU A 310 -7.77 2.69 7.39
CA GLU A 310 -8.09 1.69 6.36
C GLU A 310 -7.88 0.25 6.89
N ALA A 311 -8.27 -0.77 6.13
CA ALA A 311 -8.03 -2.16 6.49
C ALA A 311 -6.76 -2.73 5.83
N ALA A 312 -5.97 -3.49 6.58
CA ALA A 312 -4.88 -4.27 6.02
C ALA A 312 -5.38 -5.64 5.49
N PRO A 313 -4.73 -6.20 4.44
CA PRO A 313 -5.01 -7.56 3.99
C PRO A 313 -4.89 -8.59 5.13
N PRO A 314 -5.85 -9.51 5.29
CA PRO A 314 -5.89 -10.41 6.44
C PRO A 314 -4.89 -11.57 6.35
N THR A 315 -4.43 -11.98 5.18
CA THR A 315 -3.53 -13.12 5.04
C THR A 315 -2.44 -12.80 4.04
N MET A 316 -1.34 -13.54 4.09
CA MET A 316 -0.26 -13.43 3.10
C MET A 316 -0.78 -13.70 1.68
N VAL A 317 -1.73 -14.62 1.52
CA VAL A 317 -2.39 -14.88 0.22
C VAL A 317 -3.21 -13.68 -0.25
N ALA A 318 -4.00 -13.07 0.64
CA ALA A 318 -4.78 -11.88 0.32
C ALA A 318 -3.88 -10.69 -0.04
N TYR A 319 -2.77 -10.52 0.70
CA TYR A 319 -1.74 -9.53 0.39
C TYR A 319 -1.14 -9.77 -0.99
N ALA A 320 -0.66 -10.99 -1.26
CA ALA A 320 -0.06 -11.35 -2.55
C ALA A 320 -0.99 -11.10 -3.75
N ARG A 321 -2.30 -11.36 -3.60
CA ARG A 321 -3.30 -11.07 -4.64
C ARG A 321 -3.47 -9.57 -4.89
N ARG A 322 -3.59 -8.76 -3.83
CA ARG A 322 -3.68 -7.29 -3.93
C ARG A 322 -2.41 -6.72 -4.55
N ASP A 323 -1.26 -7.19 -4.06
CA ASP A 323 0.05 -6.69 -4.44
C ASP A 323 0.45 -7.08 -5.87
N ARG A 324 -0.03 -8.21 -6.39
CA ARG A 324 0.13 -8.55 -7.81
C ARG A 324 -0.50 -7.50 -8.74
N ARG A 325 -1.69 -6.98 -8.39
CA ARG A 325 -2.34 -5.92 -9.17
C ARG A 325 -1.50 -4.65 -9.17
N TRP A 326 -0.97 -4.29 -8.01
CA TRP A 326 -0.07 -3.15 -7.87
C TRP A 326 1.23 -3.38 -8.66
N CYS A 327 1.78 -4.58 -8.67
CA CYS A 327 2.94 -4.94 -9.50
C CYS A 327 2.67 -4.64 -10.99
N GLN A 328 1.56 -5.14 -11.54
CA GLN A 328 1.19 -4.87 -12.92
C GLN A 328 1.01 -3.38 -13.21
N GLY A 329 0.25 -2.67 -12.36
CA GLY A 329 0.02 -1.23 -12.52
C GLY A 329 1.29 -0.39 -12.44
N ASN A 330 2.23 -0.75 -11.56
CA ASN A 330 3.52 -0.10 -11.49
C ASN A 330 4.40 -0.40 -12.71
N LEU A 331 4.36 -1.62 -13.26
CA LEU A 331 5.08 -1.91 -14.52
C LEU A 331 4.50 -1.15 -15.72
N GLN A 332 3.19 -0.89 -15.76
CA GLN A 332 2.59 -0.02 -16.78
C GLN A 332 3.20 1.38 -16.78
N HIS A 333 3.74 1.87 -15.64
CA HIS A 333 4.40 3.19 -15.57
C HIS A 333 5.64 3.30 -16.45
N LEU A 334 6.26 2.19 -16.89
CA LEU A 334 7.31 2.21 -17.91
C LEU A 334 6.85 2.85 -19.24
N ARG A 335 5.55 2.78 -19.54
CA ARG A 335 4.94 3.44 -20.72
C ARG A 335 4.60 4.92 -20.49
N VAL A 336 4.60 5.36 -19.22
CA VAL A 336 4.17 6.71 -18.81
C VAL A 336 5.36 7.59 -18.46
N ILE A 337 6.44 7.03 -17.91
CA ILE A 337 7.59 7.78 -17.37
C ILE A 337 8.25 8.72 -18.40
N GLY A 338 8.18 8.37 -19.69
CA GLY A 338 8.73 9.14 -20.80
C GLY A 338 7.83 10.28 -21.31
N TRP A 339 6.60 10.42 -20.80
CA TRP A 339 5.68 11.46 -21.28
C TRP A 339 6.27 12.86 -21.11
N ALA A 340 5.99 13.72 -22.10
CA ALA A 340 6.46 15.10 -22.12
C ALA A 340 5.83 15.92 -20.99
N GLY A 341 6.63 16.84 -20.43
CA GLY A 341 6.21 17.78 -19.38
C GLY A 341 6.14 17.19 -17.96
N LEU A 342 6.37 15.89 -17.77
CA LEU A 342 6.45 15.32 -16.42
C LEU A 342 7.64 15.88 -15.65
N THR A 343 7.40 16.26 -14.39
CA THR A 343 8.48 16.75 -13.51
C THR A 343 9.46 15.63 -13.17
N PHE A 344 10.71 15.98 -12.81
CA PHE A 344 11.71 15.01 -12.36
C PHE A 344 11.21 14.16 -11.18
N THR A 345 10.56 14.79 -10.20
CA THR A 345 10.03 14.07 -9.03
C THR A 345 8.89 13.12 -9.40
N SER A 346 8.01 13.52 -10.32
CA SER A 346 6.97 12.61 -10.84
C SER A 346 7.58 11.40 -11.55
N ARG A 347 8.62 11.61 -12.37
CA ARG A 347 9.36 10.51 -13.01
C ARG A 347 10.04 9.60 -11.98
N LEU A 348 10.60 10.18 -10.92
CA LEU A 348 11.19 9.43 -9.82
C LEU A 348 10.14 8.57 -9.10
N HIS A 349 8.93 9.08 -8.84
CA HIS A 349 7.85 8.29 -8.24
C HIS A 349 7.45 7.10 -9.12
N LEU A 350 7.26 7.31 -10.41
CA LEU A 350 6.97 6.26 -11.39
C LEU A 350 8.10 5.22 -11.47
N ALA A 351 9.36 5.68 -11.55
CA ALA A 351 10.53 4.80 -11.58
C ALA A 351 10.66 3.95 -10.30
N ARG A 352 10.39 4.55 -9.13
CA ARG A 352 10.42 3.84 -7.85
C ARG A 352 9.30 2.82 -7.74
N GLY A 353 8.11 3.14 -8.23
CA GLY A 353 7.00 2.20 -8.33
C GLY A 353 7.39 0.95 -9.12
N VAL A 354 7.99 1.12 -10.31
CA VAL A 354 8.55 0.03 -11.12
C VAL A 354 9.64 -0.74 -10.34
N LEU A 355 10.61 -0.02 -9.79
CA LEU A 355 11.77 -0.62 -9.13
C LEU A 355 11.41 -1.39 -7.86
N GLN A 356 10.33 -1.01 -7.15
CA GLN A 356 9.84 -1.73 -5.98
C GLN A 356 9.58 -3.21 -6.29
N TYR A 357 9.09 -3.54 -7.48
CA TYR A 357 8.83 -4.91 -7.91
C TYR A 357 10.01 -5.53 -8.67
N LEU A 358 10.68 -4.78 -9.55
CA LEU A 358 11.87 -5.28 -10.27
C LEU A 358 13.06 -5.56 -9.34
N ALA A 359 13.13 -4.93 -8.16
CA ALA A 359 14.19 -5.20 -7.20
C ALA A 359 14.24 -6.66 -6.76
N ALA A 360 13.09 -7.35 -6.65
CA ALA A 360 13.05 -8.75 -6.23
C ALA A 360 13.81 -9.71 -7.18
N PRO A 361 13.49 -9.79 -8.48
CA PRO A 361 14.26 -10.62 -9.41
C PRO A 361 15.71 -10.13 -9.56
N LEU A 362 15.97 -8.81 -9.50
CA LEU A 362 17.32 -8.28 -9.54
C LEU A 362 18.16 -8.71 -8.33
N TRP A 363 17.60 -8.73 -7.12
CA TRP A 363 18.27 -9.25 -5.93
C TRP A 363 18.57 -10.74 -6.05
N LEU A 364 17.64 -11.55 -6.56
CA LEU A 364 17.88 -12.99 -6.77
C LEU A 364 19.01 -13.24 -7.76
N LEU A 365 18.98 -12.56 -8.92
CA LEU A 365 20.02 -12.67 -9.94
C LEU A 365 21.37 -12.17 -9.41
N PHE A 366 21.37 -11.05 -8.68
CA PHE A 366 22.56 -10.51 -8.05
C PHE A 366 23.18 -11.49 -7.05
N VAL A 367 22.38 -12.05 -6.15
CA VAL A 367 22.84 -13.03 -5.15
C VAL A 367 23.37 -14.29 -5.83
N ALA A 368 22.64 -14.84 -6.80
CA ALA A 368 23.08 -16.03 -7.54
C ALA A 368 24.42 -15.77 -8.25
N ALA A 369 24.50 -14.70 -9.05
CA ALA A 369 25.71 -14.34 -9.77
C ALA A 369 26.89 -14.03 -8.84
N HIS A 370 26.64 -13.40 -7.68
CA HIS A 370 27.67 -13.14 -6.68
C HIS A 370 28.21 -14.43 -6.05
N LEU A 371 27.33 -15.39 -5.71
CA LEU A 371 27.72 -16.69 -5.18
C LEU A 371 28.56 -17.50 -6.18
N PHE A 372 28.28 -17.38 -7.48
CA PHE A 372 29.12 -17.99 -8.52
C PHE A 372 30.45 -17.26 -8.71
N ALA A 373 30.47 -15.93 -8.59
CA ALA A 373 31.63 -15.10 -8.88
C ALA A 373 32.71 -15.15 -7.79
N ALA A 374 32.30 -15.20 -6.52
CA ALA A 374 33.19 -15.14 -5.38
C ALA A 374 32.76 -16.14 -4.30
N PRO A 375 33.71 -16.81 -3.62
CA PRO A 375 33.36 -17.74 -2.56
C PRO A 375 32.55 -17.04 -1.47
N PRO A 376 31.54 -17.72 -0.91
CA PRO A 376 30.58 -17.13 0.01
C PRO A 376 31.20 -16.85 1.37
N ARG A 377 31.89 -15.72 1.49
CA ARG A 377 32.22 -15.11 2.78
C ARG A 377 31.05 -14.24 3.20
N THR A 378 30.77 -14.14 4.51
CA THR A 378 29.88 -13.09 5.03
C THR A 378 30.54 -11.75 4.72
N SER A 379 30.22 -11.18 3.56
CA SER A 379 30.84 -9.96 3.06
C SER A 379 30.34 -8.79 3.91
N ALA A 380 31.19 -7.79 4.14
CA ALA A 380 30.79 -6.58 4.87
C ALA A 380 29.58 -5.90 4.20
N LEU A 381 29.34 -6.21 2.91
CA LEU A 381 28.12 -5.94 2.18
C LEU A 381 26.84 -6.41 2.89
N VAL A 382 26.74 -7.69 3.23
CA VAL A 382 25.54 -8.28 3.84
C VAL A 382 25.28 -7.61 5.20
N LEU A 383 26.34 -7.41 5.99
CA LEU A 383 26.26 -6.69 7.25
C LEU A 383 25.82 -5.24 7.06
N GLY A 384 26.33 -4.55 6.03
CA GLY A 384 25.94 -3.18 5.68
C GLY A 384 24.48 -3.06 5.28
N VAL A 385 23.98 -3.96 4.42
CA VAL A 385 22.56 -4.00 4.00
C VAL A 385 21.66 -4.28 5.20
N VAL A 386 22.02 -5.24 6.05
CA VAL A 386 21.29 -5.55 7.29
C VAL A 386 21.30 -4.36 8.25
N ALA A 387 22.45 -3.72 8.47
CA ALA A 387 22.56 -2.55 9.35
C ALA A 387 21.68 -1.38 8.86
N VAL A 388 21.69 -1.13 7.56
CA VAL A 388 20.84 -0.13 6.93
C VAL A 388 19.35 -0.44 7.13
N TRP A 389 18.95 -1.68 6.90
CA TRP A 389 17.57 -2.10 7.10
C TRP A 389 17.14 -2.00 8.58
N LEU A 390 18.01 -2.39 9.50
CA LEU A 390 17.78 -2.25 10.95
C LEU A 390 17.69 -0.78 11.38
N THR A 391 18.44 0.12 10.75
CA THR A 391 18.42 1.56 11.08
C THR A 391 17.01 2.13 11.03
N MET A 392 16.23 1.84 9.99
CA MET A 392 14.86 2.36 9.86
C MET A 392 13.92 1.82 10.94
N ARG A 393 14.11 0.55 11.34
CA ARG A 393 13.36 -0.06 12.41
C ARG A 393 13.69 0.57 13.76
N LEU A 394 14.98 0.81 14.01
CA LEU A 394 15.46 1.49 15.22
C LEU A 394 14.92 2.92 15.28
N LEU A 395 15.00 3.68 14.18
CA LEU A 395 14.44 5.03 14.12
C LEU A 395 12.95 5.03 14.43
N GLY A 396 12.16 4.08 13.90
CA GLY A 396 10.73 3.96 14.19
C GLY A 396 10.42 3.76 15.66
N VAL A 397 11.09 2.79 16.28
CA VAL A 397 10.95 2.51 17.72
C VAL A 397 11.36 3.71 18.55
N LEU A 398 12.50 4.33 18.24
CA LEU A 398 12.96 5.55 18.91
C LEU A 398 11.98 6.71 18.70
N GLY A 399 11.44 6.86 17.50
CA GLY A 399 10.45 7.90 17.17
C GLY A 399 9.24 7.78 18.08
N VAL A 400 8.65 6.59 18.16
CA VAL A 400 7.53 6.32 19.08
C VAL A 400 7.93 6.57 20.54
N LEU A 401 9.11 6.13 20.99
CA LEU A 401 9.56 6.32 22.38
C LEU A 401 9.75 7.80 22.77
N LEU A 402 10.20 8.62 21.82
CA LEU A 402 10.55 10.03 22.02
C LEU A 402 9.36 10.98 21.79
N THR A 403 8.42 10.65 20.90
CA THR A 403 7.25 11.50 20.60
C THR A 403 5.95 11.07 21.28
N ARG A 404 5.91 9.91 21.94
CA ARG A 404 4.72 9.46 22.66
C ARG A 404 4.28 10.47 23.73
N ARG A 405 2.98 10.68 23.85
CA ARG A 405 2.40 11.22 25.10
C ARG A 405 2.65 10.18 26.20
N ARG A 406 3.18 10.61 27.36
CA ARG A 406 3.46 9.73 28.52
C ARG A 406 2.23 8.83 28.79
N GLY A 407 2.43 7.50 28.78
CA GLY A 407 1.39 6.51 29.13
C GLY A 407 0.58 5.86 28.00
N SER A 408 0.74 6.28 26.74
CA SER A 408 -0.02 5.74 25.58
C SER A 408 0.38 4.31 25.16
N TRP A 409 1.69 4.03 25.10
CA TRP A 409 2.25 2.72 24.70
C TRP A 409 3.41 2.31 25.63
N PRO A 410 3.26 1.23 26.43
CA PRO A 410 4.33 0.72 27.30
C PRO A 410 5.57 0.31 26.49
N ALA A 411 6.75 0.80 26.89
CA ALA A 411 8.00 0.60 26.15
C ALA A 411 8.36 -0.87 25.96
N GLY A 412 8.24 -1.70 27.01
CA GLY A 412 8.52 -3.14 26.91
C GLY A 412 7.65 -3.86 25.86
N ARG A 413 6.36 -3.47 25.73
CA ARG A 413 5.49 -4.06 24.71
C ARG A 413 5.82 -3.56 23.30
N LEU A 414 6.25 -2.31 23.16
CA LEU A 414 6.76 -1.80 21.88
C LEU A 414 8.00 -2.60 21.45
N LEU A 415 8.95 -2.84 22.37
CA LEU A 415 10.17 -3.61 22.08
C LEU A 415 9.86 -5.07 21.72
N VAL A 416 9.00 -5.74 22.49
CA VAL A 416 8.57 -7.11 22.17
C VAL A 416 7.81 -7.17 20.85
N GLY A 417 6.93 -6.21 20.57
CA GLY A 417 6.23 -6.10 19.30
C GLY A 417 7.18 -5.87 18.13
N ALA A 418 8.19 -5.00 18.31
CA ALA A 418 9.20 -4.70 17.30
C ALA A 418 10.09 -5.91 17.02
N LEU A 419 10.47 -6.67 18.06
CA LEU A 419 11.21 -7.93 17.89
C LEU A 419 10.35 -9.00 17.21
N THR A 420 9.09 -9.13 17.59
CA THR A 420 8.14 -10.07 16.97
C THR A 420 7.97 -9.75 15.49
N GLU A 421 7.77 -8.47 15.16
CA GLU A 421 7.61 -8.04 13.78
C GLU A 421 8.94 -8.13 13.01
N LEU A 422 10.09 -7.89 13.64
CA LEU A 422 11.41 -8.12 13.06
C LEU A 422 11.60 -9.58 12.63
N VAL A 423 11.36 -10.54 13.53
CA VAL A 423 11.46 -11.97 13.24
C VAL A 423 10.49 -12.35 12.12
N ALA A 424 9.25 -11.90 12.20
CA ALA A 424 8.26 -12.20 11.17
C ALA A 424 8.67 -11.64 9.80
N SER A 425 9.16 -10.39 9.74
CA SER A 425 9.58 -9.75 8.49
C SER A 425 10.83 -10.40 7.88
N VAL A 426 11.80 -10.86 8.68
CA VAL A 426 12.95 -11.64 8.19
C VAL A 426 12.50 -12.92 7.49
N LEU A 427 11.43 -13.56 7.96
CA LEU A 427 10.88 -14.78 7.36
C LEU A 427 9.92 -14.51 6.19
N VAL A 428 9.12 -13.44 6.26
CA VAL A 428 8.15 -13.10 5.21
C VAL A 428 8.84 -12.54 3.97
N TRP A 429 9.90 -11.73 4.12
CA TRP A 429 10.53 -11.05 3.00
C TRP A 429 11.09 -12.00 1.92
N PRO A 430 11.82 -13.09 2.25
CA PRO A 430 12.26 -14.06 1.25
C PRO A 430 11.11 -14.71 0.45
N VAL A 431 9.97 -14.96 1.11
CA VAL A 431 8.77 -15.49 0.45
C VAL A 431 8.23 -14.44 -0.54
N LEU A 432 8.14 -13.18 -0.14
CA LEU A 432 7.69 -12.09 -1.01
C LEU A 432 8.62 -11.89 -2.22
N VAL A 433 9.93 -12.06 -2.07
CA VAL A 433 10.88 -11.94 -3.18
C VAL A 433 10.59 -12.96 -4.29
N LEU A 434 10.30 -14.22 -3.94
CA LEU A 434 9.92 -15.23 -4.93
C LEU A 434 8.54 -14.95 -5.52
N LEU A 435 7.57 -14.49 -4.72
CA LEU A 435 6.25 -14.09 -5.20
C LEU A 435 6.33 -12.93 -6.21
N HIS A 436 7.07 -11.86 -5.89
CA HIS A 436 7.28 -10.73 -6.80
C HIS A 436 7.98 -11.14 -8.08
N THR A 437 9.04 -11.96 -7.96
CA THR A 437 9.75 -12.51 -9.13
C THR A 437 8.79 -13.30 -10.02
N ARG A 438 7.98 -14.16 -9.43
CA ARG A 438 6.93 -14.91 -10.14
C ARG A 438 5.92 -13.98 -10.81
N PHE A 439 5.48 -12.91 -10.14
CA PHE A 439 4.56 -11.93 -10.74
C PHE A 439 5.16 -11.29 -11.98
N ILE A 440 6.42 -10.84 -11.90
CA ILE A 440 7.14 -10.26 -13.05
C ILE A 440 7.23 -11.26 -14.20
N VAL A 441 7.67 -12.49 -13.94
CA VAL A 441 7.79 -13.54 -14.97
C VAL A 441 6.45 -13.84 -15.62
N GLU A 442 5.38 -13.96 -14.84
CA GLU A 442 4.04 -14.24 -15.38
C GLU A 442 3.47 -13.06 -16.19
N LEU A 443 3.73 -11.82 -15.76
CA LEU A 443 3.32 -10.61 -16.51
C LEU A 443 4.09 -10.48 -17.82
N LEU A 444 5.40 -10.75 -17.82
CA LEU A 444 6.21 -10.80 -19.05
C LEU A 444 5.74 -11.91 -20.00
N ALA A 445 5.23 -13.01 -19.46
CA ALA A 445 4.59 -14.08 -20.23
C ALA A 445 3.14 -13.75 -20.67
N GLY A 446 2.67 -12.51 -20.50
CA GLY A 446 1.36 -12.04 -20.96
C GLY A 446 0.19 -12.39 -20.03
N ARG A 447 0.43 -12.92 -18.82
CA ARG A 447 -0.66 -13.31 -17.90
C ARG A 447 -1.18 -12.11 -17.12
N ASP A 448 -2.36 -11.65 -17.48
CA ASP A 448 -3.08 -10.60 -16.75
C ASP A 448 -3.45 -11.03 -15.32
N THR A 449 -3.47 -10.05 -14.40
CA THR A 449 -3.82 -10.29 -13.00
C THR A 449 -5.33 -10.43 -12.79
N GLY A 450 -6.16 -9.86 -13.69
CA GLY A 450 -7.59 -9.76 -13.50
C GLY A 450 -7.96 -8.97 -12.24
N TRP A 451 -9.18 -9.18 -11.74
CA TRP A 451 -9.63 -8.60 -10.47
C TRP A 451 -10.02 -9.68 -9.47
N PRO A 452 -9.10 -10.08 -8.59
CA PRO A 452 -9.42 -11.07 -7.59
C PRO A 452 -10.45 -10.51 -6.62
N GLN A 453 -11.48 -11.28 -6.30
CA GLN A 453 -12.41 -10.91 -5.24
C GLN A 453 -11.65 -10.76 -3.90
N PRO A 454 -11.89 -9.69 -3.14
CA PRO A 454 -11.24 -9.51 -1.85
C PRO A 454 -11.58 -10.67 -0.91
N ASP A 455 -10.57 -11.23 -0.24
CA ASP A 455 -10.76 -12.21 0.83
C ASP A 455 -11.10 -11.47 2.13
N ARG A 456 -12.31 -11.68 2.65
CA ARG A 456 -13.02 -10.67 3.46
C ARG A 456 -13.10 -10.93 4.96
N ASP A 457 -12.54 -12.02 5.48
CA ASP A 457 -12.57 -12.27 6.94
C ASP A 457 -11.37 -13.06 7.48
N GLY A 458 -10.32 -13.24 6.65
CA GLY A 458 -9.21 -14.12 6.99
C GLY A 458 -9.70 -15.54 7.27
N ALA A 459 -10.63 -16.04 6.44
CA ALA A 459 -11.13 -17.39 6.56
C ALA A 459 -9.93 -18.37 6.53
N PRO A 460 -9.92 -19.40 7.39
CA PRO A 460 -8.80 -20.33 7.40
C PRO A 460 -8.69 -21.00 6.02
N ILE A 461 -7.53 -20.81 5.39
CA ILE A 461 -7.22 -21.44 4.11
C ILE A 461 -6.76 -22.88 4.41
N PRO A 462 -7.38 -23.92 3.80
CA PRO A 462 -6.93 -25.29 4.00
C PRO A 462 -5.45 -25.45 3.68
N PHE A 463 -4.71 -26.17 4.53
CA PHE A 463 -3.25 -26.28 4.41
C PHE A 463 -2.79 -26.82 3.04
N ARG A 464 -3.52 -27.78 2.46
CA ARG A 464 -3.27 -28.27 1.10
C ARG A 464 -3.30 -27.17 0.03
N ARG A 465 -4.20 -26.19 0.16
CA ARG A 465 -4.24 -25.03 -0.75
C ARG A 465 -3.05 -24.09 -0.53
N LEU A 466 -2.56 -23.99 0.71
CA LEU A 466 -1.34 -23.23 1.01
C LEU A 466 -0.10 -23.87 0.42
N LEU A 467 0.03 -25.21 0.50
CA LEU A 467 1.11 -25.95 -0.17
C LEU A 467 1.09 -25.69 -1.69
N TRP A 468 -0.10 -25.73 -2.31
CA TRP A 468 -0.23 -25.44 -3.74
C TRP A 468 0.10 -23.99 -4.10
N PHE A 469 -0.32 -23.05 -3.26
CA PHE A 469 -0.04 -21.62 -3.46
C PHE A 469 1.47 -21.34 -3.38
N HIS A 470 2.13 -21.90 -2.36
CA HIS A 470 3.56 -21.71 -2.05
C HIS A 470 4.49 -22.74 -2.72
N ARG A 471 4.03 -23.42 -3.77
CA ARG A 471 4.81 -24.52 -4.38
C ARG A 471 6.13 -24.08 -5.00
N VAL A 472 6.21 -22.83 -5.46
CA VAL A 472 7.42 -22.29 -6.09
C VAL A 472 8.47 -22.02 -5.03
N GLU A 473 8.06 -21.47 -3.90
CA GLU A 473 8.87 -21.20 -2.73
C GLU A 473 9.39 -22.51 -2.14
N LEU A 474 8.50 -23.49 -1.93
CA LEU A 474 8.86 -24.82 -1.43
C LEU A 474 9.85 -25.53 -2.37
N GLY A 475 9.57 -25.55 -3.68
CA GLY A 475 10.43 -26.17 -4.67
C GLY A 475 11.81 -25.50 -4.78
N THR A 476 11.85 -24.16 -4.76
CA THR A 476 13.11 -23.39 -4.77
C THR A 476 13.90 -23.64 -3.49
N GLY A 477 13.24 -23.62 -2.33
CA GLY A 477 13.86 -23.94 -1.05
C GLY A 477 14.46 -25.35 -1.01
N ALA A 478 13.73 -26.35 -1.52
CA ALA A 478 14.22 -27.72 -1.61
C ALA A 478 15.41 -27.86 -2.56
N GLY A 479 15.37 -27.20 -3.72
CA GLY A 479 16.47 -27.20 -4.68
C GLY A 479 17.75 -26.57 -4.12
N VAL A 480 17.64 -25.41 -3.48
CA VAL A 480 18.80 -24.75 -2.86
C VAL A 480 19.30 -25.53 -1.65
N ALA A 481 18.42 -26.13 -0.84
CA ALA A 481 18.83 -27.01 0.25
C ALA A 481 19.60 -28.24 -0.27
N GLY A 482 19.14 -28.86 -1.36
CA GLY A 482 19.86 -29.94 -2.04
C GLY A 482 21.23 -29.49 -2.55
N LEU A 483 21.32 -28.28 -3.13
CA LEU A 483 22.59 -27.69 -3.54
C LEU A 483 23.55 -27.51 -2.36
N CYS A 484 23.06 -27.06 -1.20
CA CYS A 484 23.87 -26.94 0.01
C CYS A 484 24.36 -28.29 0.54
N VAL A 485 23.63 -29.39 0.32
CA VAL A 485 24.10 -30.75 0.67
C VAL A 485 25.25 -31.17 -0.24
N VAL A 486 25.16 -30.90 -1.54
CA VAL A 486 26.22 -31.24 -2.52
C VAL A 486 27.43 -30.31 -2.38
N TYR A 487 27.19 -29.02 -2.09
CA TYR A 487 28.21 -27.99 -1.96
C TYR A 487 28.04 -27.24 -0.62
N PRO A 488 28.54 -27.81 0.50
CA PRO A 488 28.38 -27.23 1.84
C PRO A 488 28.90 -25.79 1.96
N ALA A 489 29.88 -25.39 1.15
CA ALA A 489 30.39 -24.02 1.11
C ALA A 489 29.30 -22.98 0.80
N VAL A 490 28.25 -23.34 0.04
CA VAL A 490 27.12 -22.45 -0.29
C VAL A 490 26.29 -22.10 0.94
N LEU A 491 26.25 -22.96 1.96
CA LEU A 491 25.47 -22.74 3.17
C LEU A 491 26.16 -21.73 4.09
N THR A 492 25.81 -20.46 3.92
CA THR A 492 26.20 -19.39 4.84
C THR A 492 25.18 -19.17 5.94
N GLY A 493 25.60 -18.59 7.06
CA GLY A 493 24.70 -18.24 8.16
C GLY A 493 23.54 -17.31 7.76
N TRP A 494 23.75 -16.44 6.76
CA TRP A 494 22.70 -15.54 6.27
C TRP A 494 21.67 -16.24 5.36
N LEU A 495 22.03 -17.37 4.72
CA LEU A 495 21.14 -18.15 3.87
C LEU A 495 20.16 -19.02 4.69
N VAL A 496 20.52 -19.36 5.93
CA VAL A 496 19.67 -20.16 6.84
C VAL A 496 18.25 -19.59 7.01
N PRO A 497 18.04 -18.31 7.39
CA PRO A 497 16.69 -17.76 7.51
C PRO A 497 15.93 -17.69 6.18
N VAL A 498 16.64 -17.55 5.04
CA VAL A 498 16.05 -17.56 3.69
C VAL A 498 15.53 -18.95 3.34
N LEU A 499 16.32 -20.00 3.58
CA LEU A 499 15.91 -21.39 3.37
C LEU A 499 14.77 -21.79 4.30
N ALA A 500 14.84 -21.41 5.58
CA ALA A 500 13.76 -21.66 6.54
C ALA A 500 12.45 -21.00 6.11
N ALA A 501 12.51 -19.77 5.58
CA ALA A 501 11.36 -19.07 5.04
C ALA A 501 10.74 -19.78 3.83
N TRP A 502 11.56 -20.22 2.87
CA TRP A 502 11.08 -20.90 1.66
C TRP A 502 10.52 -22.30 1.93
N LEU A 503 11.26 -23.14 2.66
CA LEU A 503 10.81 -24.48 3.06
C LEU A 503 9.60 -24.42 4.01
N GLY A 504 9.52 -23.37 4.83
CA GLY A 504 8.44 -23.14 5.78
C GLY A 504 7.28 -22.30 5.25
N ALA A 505 7.28 -21.87 3.99
CA ALA A 505 6.39 -20.81 3.48
C ALA A 505 4.89 -21.10 3.72
N ALA A 506 4.46 -22.35 3.45
CA ALA A 506 3.08 -22.77 3.71
C ALA A 506 2.73 -22.77 5.21
N GLY A 507 3.65 -23.21 6.07
CA GLY A 507 3.51 -23.18 7.53
C GLY A 507 3.44 -21.75 8.06
N LEU A 508 4.35 -20.88 7.61
CA LEU A 508 4.39 -19.46 7.95
C LEU A 508 3.08 -18.77 7.56
N SER A 509 2.58 -19.02 6.34
CA SER A 509 1.30 -18.49 5.87
C SER A 509 0.12 -19.02 6.69
N ALA A 510 0.16 -20.28 7.13
CA ALA A 510 -0.89 -20.87 7.97
C ALA A 510 -0.90 -20.25 9.37
N VAL A 511 0.27 -20.11 10.00
CA VAL A 511 0.42 -19.54 11.35
C VAL A 511 0.05 -18.07 11.36
N THR A 512 0.58 -17.29 10.41
CA THR A 512 0.29 -15.84 10.34
C THR A 512 -1.15 -15.56 9.91
N GLY A 513 -1.79 -16.48 9.16
CA GLY A 513 -3.20 -16.40 8.81
C GLY A 513 -4.18 -16.68 9.96
N ARG A 514 -3.71 -17.22 11.10
CA ARG A 514 -4.59 -17.48 12.26
C ARG A 514 -5.10 -16.19 12.85
N ARG A 515 -6.32 -16.23 13.39
CA ARG A 515 -6.87 -15.14 14.18
C ARG A 515 -5.94 -14.87 15.37
N SER A 516 -5.45 -13.65 15.46
CA SER A 516 -4.67 -13.21 16.61
C SER A 516 -5.64 -13.01 17.77
N GLY A 517 -5.38 -13.67 18.90
CA GLY A 517 -6.08 -13.40 20.16
C GLY A 517 -5.96 -11.92 20.54
N ARG A 518 -6.66 -11.45 21.57
CA ARG A 518 -6.46 -10.09 22.12
C ARG A 518 -5.06 -9.91 22.76
N THR A 519 -4.15 -10.87 22.58
CA THR A 519 -2.79 -10.83 23.10
C THR A 519 -2.06 -9.59 22.59
N LEU A 520 -1.63 -8.78 23.55
CA LEU A 520 -1.15 -7.40 23.40
C LEU A 520 0.26 -7.28 22.80
N LEU A 521 0.84 -8.37 22.27
CA LEU A 521 2.22 -8.41 21.76
C LEU A 521 2.42 -7.50 20.54
N LEU A 522 1.43 -7.49 19.62
CA LEU A 522 1.40 -6.59 18.46
C LEU A 522 0.39 -5.43 18.65
N GLY A 523 -0.05 -5.19 19.88
CA GLY A 523 -1.12 -4.23 20.17
C GLY A 523 -0.64 -2.79 20.07
N THR A 524 -1.04 -2.09 19.01
CA THR A 524 -0.80 -0.65 18.81
C THR A 524 -1.67 0.21 19.72
N GLU A 525 -1.37 1.51 19.84
CA GLU A 525 -2.21 2.46 20.59
C GLU A 525 -3.65 2.48 20.05
N LEU A 526 -3.80 2.53 18.73
CA LEU A 526 -5.11 2.55 18.05
C LEU A 526 -5.91 1.26 18.26
N GLU A 527 -5.29 0.12 18.57
CA GLU A 527 -6.05 -1.07 18.96
C GLU A 527 -6.59 -0.99 20.40
N ARG A 528 -5.87 -0.31 21.29
CA ARG A 528 -6.29 -0.15 22.69
C ARG A 528 -7.32 0.95 22.84
N ARG A 529 -7.14 2.04 22.09
CA ARG A 529 -7.99 3.22 22.09
C ARG A 529 -8.33 3.57 20.63
N PRO A 530 -9.12 2.74 19.94
CA PRO A 530 -9.54 3.04 18.59
C PRO A 530 -10.30 4.37 18.56
N GLY A 531 -10.01 5.18 17.55
CA GLY A 531 -10.69 6.46 17.34
C GLY A 531 -12.22 6.27 17.32
N GLN A 532 -12.95 7.28 17.76
CA GLN A 532 -14.42 7.22 17.88
C GLN A 532 -15.08 6.80 16.56
N VAL A 533 -14.64 7.36 15.44
CA VAL A 533 -15.14 7.03 14.10
C VAL A 533 -14.91 5.55 13.73
N VAL A 534 -13.75 4.98 14.09
CA VAL A 534 -13.42 3.57 13.83
C VAL A 534 -14.29 2.64 14.67
N ARG A 535 -14.49 2.97 15.96
CA ARG A 535 -15.40 2.22 16.84
C ARG A 535 -16.82 2.27 16.31
N ARG A 536 -17.27 3.44 15.87
CA ARG A 536 -18.61 3.65 15.34
C ARG A 536 -18.82 2.87 14.05
N ALA A 537 -17.87 2.93 13.12
CA ALA A 537 -17.87 2.11 11.90
C ALA A 537 -17.98 0.62 12.22
N ALA A 538 -17.21 0.10 13.18
CA ALA A 538 -17.25 -1.32 13.55
C ALA A 538 -18.63 -1.78 14.07
N VAL A 539 -19.38 -0.90 14.74
CA VAL A 539 -20.76 -1.15 15.16
C VAL A 539 -21.72 -1.10 13.98
N LEU A 540 -21.66 -0.01 13.19
CA LEU A 540 -22.57 0.23 12.07
C LEU A 540 -22.45 -0.84 10.98
N ARG A 541 -21.24 -1.34 10.69
CA ARG A 541 -21.00 -2.45 9.75
C ARG A 541 -21.90 -3.66 10.01
N ARG A 542 -22.26 -3.92 11.27
CA ARG A 542 -23.15 -5.05 11.63
C ARG A 542 -24.62 -4.75 11.33
N GLY A 543 -25.04 -3.49 11.44
CA GLY A 543 -26.43 -3.07 11.19
C GLY A 543 -26.80 -3.10 9.71
N TYR A 544 -25.83 -2.86 8.82
CA TYR A 544 -26.01 -2.92 7.37
C TYR A 544 -25.80 -4.31 6.78
N ARG A 545 -25.48 -5.33 7.59
CA ARG A 545 -25.43 -6.71 7.10
C ARG A 545 -26.83 -7.13 6.70
N VAL A 546 -27.03 -7.30 5.40
CA VAL A 546 -28.21 -7.98 4.87
C VAL A 546 -28.26 -9.34 5.55
N ARG A 547 -29.33 -9.61 6.33
CA ARG A 547 -29.65 -10.98 6.71
C ARG A 547 -29.83 -11.71 5.39
N ARG A 548 -28.81 -12.43 4.92
CA ARG A 548 -29.01 -13.40 3.87
C ARG A 548 -30.13 -14.28 4.39
N ALA A 549 -31.31 -14.19 3.78
CA ALA A 549 -32.33 -15.20 3.97
C ALA A 549 -31.59 -16.52 3.75
N CYS A 550 -31.69 -17.42 4.73
CA CYS A 550 -31.11 -18.74 4.64
C CYS A 550 -31.84 -19.45 3.49
N SER A 551 -31.38 -19.21 2.24
CA SER A 551 -31.96 -19.83 1.07
C SER A 551 -31.35 -21.21 0.95
N THR A 552 -32.24 -22.16 1.20
CA THR A 552 -32.19 -23.59 0.87
C THR A 552 -31.22 -24.45 1.67
N ARG A 553 -31.78 -25.03 2.76
CA ARG A 553 -31.66 -26.48 3.00
C ARG A 553 -31.72 -27.18 1.65
N SER A 554 -30.73 -28.02 1.39
CA SER A 554 -30.74 -29.02 0.34
C SER A 554 -32.12 -29.66 0.23
N ALA A 555 -32.83 -29.41 -0.86
CA ALA A 555 -33.93 -30.27 -1.26
C ALA A 555 -33.36 -31.69 -1.45
N PRO A 556 -34.02 -32.74 -0.94
CA PRO A 556 -33.59 -34.10 -1.21
C PRO A 556 -33.71 -34.37 -2.72
N PRO A 557 -32.82 -35.17 -3.31
CA PRO A 557 -32.90 -35.51 -4.72
C PRO A 557 -34.21 -36.25 -5.00
N ALA A 558 -35.05 -35.68 -5.86
CA ALA A 558 -36.19 -36.38 -6.41
C ALA A 558 -35.71 -37.40 -7.46
N GLY A 559 -36.11 -38.66 -7.28
CA GLY A 559 -36.14 -39.65 -8.36
C GLY A 559 -35.03 -40.69 -8.36
N ALA A 560 -35.02 -41.61 -7.38
CA ALA A 560 -34.50 -42.96 -7.62
C ALA A 560 -35.60 -43.78 -8.30
N ALA A 561 -35.33 -44.22 -9.53
CA ALA A 561 -36.18 -45.15 -10.27
C ALA A 561 -36.28 -46.49 -9.53
N ALA A 562 -37.51 -47.01 -9.39
CA ALA A 562 -37.76 -48.37 -8.93
C ALA A 562 -37.31 -49.40 -10.00
N PRO A 563 -36.76 -50.56 -9.60
CA PRO A 563 -36.41 -51.62 -10.53
C PRO A 563 -37.64 -52.44 -10.92
N LYS A 564 -37.79 -52.73 -12.22
CA LYS A 564 -38.68 -53.77 -12.75
C LYS A 564 -37.83 -54.85 -13.43
N GLY A 565 -38.12 -56.12 -13.13
CA GLY A 565 -37.60 -57.32 -13.79
C GLY A 565 -36.65 -58.10 -12.88
N ALA A 566 -37.04 -59.19 -12.20
CA ALA A 566 -37.48 -60.51 -12.71
C ALA A 566 -36.35 -61.23 -13.46
N GLY A 567 -35.85 -62.33 -12.85
CA GLY A 567 -34.77 -63.16 -13.35
C GLY A 567 -33.90 -63.66 -12.20
#